data_AF-X8J5G4-F1
#
_entry.id   AF-X8J5G4-F1
#
_cell.length_a   1.000
_cell.length_b   1.000
_cell.length_c   1.000
_cell.angle_alpha   90.00
_cell.angle_beta   90.00
_cell.angle_gamma   90.00
#
_symmetry.space_group_name_H-M   'P 1'
#
loop_
_entity.id
_entity.type
_entity.pdbx_description
1 polymer ?
#
loop_
_entity_poly.entity_id
_entity_poly.type
_entity_poly.pdbx_seq_one_letter_code
_entity_poly.pdbx_strand_id
1 'polypeptide(L)'
;MLALSKHMGVVQLFPACNIAKENWNNSFWRANQTGAMENPVWDSLGCDINTPRNVTCDQGFVPHYAIDAQNDSHVSEAVQFADKYNLSLVVKNTGHDFLGRSSGAGSFSIWTHNLKGINFSSSFVASGCPANETTQPAVTVRAAEQWLDVYKAADQRNVSVVGGAARSVGAAGGWIQGGGHSPLGGLFGMGVDNALQFTVVQPNGQIVKANKCQNQDLFWALRGGGGGTWGVTLDVTYKTHPSVNCNVIGMVVNTTNAGTLTQLSEVFLRALPNITDRGLRGYGYWQPPNSLMVLWIHPNSSSLQSTNSTLQPIYDWANANNGTQVQLITSTHPTFYDMFNTYIQDSSIGTPIWFGTRLVSRNAFAVNST
;
A
#
# COMPACT_ATOMS: atom_id res chain seq x y z
N MET A 1 7.59 21.35 7.82
CA MET A 1 6.92 21.75 9.09
C MET A 1 7.31 20.91 10.31
N LEU A 2 7.43 19.58 10.19
CA LEU A 2 7.63 18.71 11.36
C LEU A 2 9.03 18.86 12.00
N ALA A 3 10.08 18.83 11.18
CA ALA A 3 11.43 19.17 11.63
C ALA A 3 11.57 20.67 11.95
N LEU A 4 10.84 21.57 11.27
CA LEU A 4 10.90 23.03 11.53
C LEU A 4 10.59 23.41 12.99
N SER A 5 9.74 22.65 13.69
CA SER A 5 9.49 22.83 15.13
C SER A 5 10.76 22.75 15.99
N LYS A 6 11.81 22.07 15.51
CA LYS A 6 13.12 21.94 16.16
C LYS A 6 14.04 23.15 15.91
N HIS A 7 13.79 23.94 14.85
CA HIS A 7 14.69 24.98 14.34
C HIS A 7 14.18 26.42 14.50
N MET A 8 12.94 26.63 14.94
CA MET A 8 12.41 27.95 15.30
C MET A 8 12.74 28.32 16.76
N GLY A 9 13.12 29.59 17.00
CA GLY A 9 13.67 30.06 18.27
C GLY A 9 12.69 30.11 19.47
N VAL A 10 13.25 29.73 20.63
CA VAL A 10 12.84 29.97 22.04
C VAL A 10 11.58 29.26 22.58
N VAL A 11 11.83 28.25 23.43
CA VAL A 11 11.05 27.68 24.57
C VAL A 11 9.65 27.09 24.31
N GLN A 12 8.85 27.60 23.38
CA GLN A 12 7.46 27.14 23.17
C GLN A 12 7.30 25.85 22.35
N LEU A 13 8.36 25.33 21.71
CA LEU A 13 8.28 24.21 20.76
C LEU A 13 8.92 22.90 21.23
N PHE A 14 9.44 22.82 22.46
CA PHE A 14 9.99 21.56 23.00
C PHE A 14 8.99 20.40 22.98
N PRO A 15 7.70 20.59 23.36
CA PRO A 15 6.72 19.51 23.29
C PRO A 15 6.48 19.01 21.87
N ALA A 16 6.35 19.91 20.88
CA ALA A 16 6.10 19.55 19.48
C ALA A 16 7.26 18.75 18.87
N CYS A 17 8.51 19.12 19.17
CA CYS A 17 9.69 18.38 18.70
C CYS A 17 9.75 16.98 19.31
N ASN A 18 9.40 16.83 20.59
CA ASN A 18 9.40 15.51 21.25
C ASN A 18 8.28 14.61 20.71
N ILE A 19 7.07 15.14 20.52
CA ILE A 19 5.95 14.41 19.89
C ILE A 19 6.37 13.93 18.49
N ALA A 20 7.01 14.80 17.70
CA ALA A 20 7.47 14.43 16.37
C ALA A 20 8.56 13.35 16.39
N LYS A 21 9.47 13.35 17.38
CA LYS A 21 10.48 12.30 17.56
C LYS A 21 9.85 10.96 17.93
N GLU A 22 8.92 10.97 18.89
CA GLU A 22 8.24 9.76 19.37
C GLU A 22 7.41 9.09 18.27
N ASN A 23 6.84 9.89 17.37
CA ASN A 23 5.95 9.42 16.31
C ASN A 23 6.60 9.40 14.92
N TRP A 24 7.91 9.68 14.81
CA TRP A 24 8.57 9.88 13.52
C TRP A 24 8.41 8.69 12.57
N ASN A 25 8.42 7.47 13.11
CA ASN A 25 8.28 6.21 12.38
C ASN A 25 6.84 5.66 12.40
N ASN A 26 5.87 6.41 12.93
CA ASN A 26 4.47 6.02 12.96
C ASN A 26 3.78 6.51 11.68
N SER A 27 3.42 5.57 10.80
CA SER A 27 2.81 5.89 9.50
C SER A 27 1.48 6.61 9.62
N PHE A 28 0.60 6.17 10.51
CA PHE A 28 -0.68 6.85 10.74
C PHE A 28 -0.49 8.29 11.22
N TRP A 29 0.47 8.52 12.11
CA TRP A 29 0.77 9.87 12.58
C TRP A 29 1.35 10.75 11.47
N ARG A 30 2.27 10.21 10.64
CA ARG A 30 2.82 10.94 9.48
C ARG A 30 1.75 11.25 8.44
N ALA A 31 0.90 10.28 8.09
CA ALA A 31 -0.20 10.48 7.16
C ALA A 31 -1.15 11.60 7.61
N ASN A 32 -1.36 11.75 8.92
CA ASN A 32 -2.13 12.83 9.55
C ASN A 32 -1.45 14.22 9.50
N GLN A 33 -0.25 14.34 8.95
CA GLN A 33 0.42 15.63 8.75
C GLN A 33 0.31 16.07 7.29
N THR A 34 -0.15 17.29 7.06
CA THR A 34 -0.27 17.89 5.71
C THR A 34 1.04 17.89 4.93
N GLY A 35 2.17 18.08 5.62
CA GLY A 35 3.49 18.22 5.02
C GLY A 35 4.45 17.03 5.22
N ALA A 36 3.97 15.88 5.70
CA ALA A 36 4.79 14.66 5.75
C ALA A 36 4.51 13.73 4.58
N MET A 37 5.57 13.11 4.11
CA MET A 37 5.61 11.90 3.30
C MET A 37 6.12 10.76 4.18
N GLU A 38 5.73 9.52 3.88
CA GLU A 38 6.22 8.36 4.61
C GLU A 38 7.72 8.13 4.36
N ASN A 39 8.18 8.46 3.15
CA ASN A 39 9.59 8.53 2.80
C ASN A 39 10.07 10.00 2.87
N PRO A 40 10.86 10.38 3.89
CA PRO A 40 11.24 11.78 4.14
C PRO A 40 12.19 12.37 3.09
N VAL A 41 12.71 11.56 2.15
CA VAL A 41 13.39 12.08 0.94
C VAL A 41 12.52 13.10 0.21
N TRP A 42 11.21 12.90 0.23
CA TRP A 42 10.21 13.74 -0.41
C TRP A 42 9.59 14.79 0.53
N ASP A 43 10.15 14.94 1.74
CA ASP A 43 9.86 16.08 2.62
C ASP A 43 10.86 17.20 2.29
N SER A 44 11.99 17.23 2.98
CA SER A 44 13.04 18.24 2.86
C SER A 44 14.39 17.54 2.98
N LEU A 45 15.11 17.47 1.85
CA LEU A 45 16.41 16.80 1.78
C LEU A 45 17.39 17.46 2.75
N GLY A 46 18.04 16.64 3.58
CA GLY A 46 18.99 17.12 4.59
C GLY A 46 18.36 17.74 5.84
N CYS A 47 17.03 17.73 5.95
CA CYS A 47 16.30 18.17 7.13
C CYS A 47 15.39 17.04 7.65
N ASP A 48 15.94 16.22 8.52
CA ASP A 48 15.21 15.16 9.24
C ASP A 48 15.00 15.51 10.73
N ILE A 49 14.32 14.62 11.45
CA ILE A 49 14.04 14.84 12.88
C ILE A 49 15.30 14.85 13.77
N ASN A 50 16.40 14.26 13.29
CA ASN A 50 17.67 14.15 14.00
C ASN A 50 18.64 15.30 13.68
N THR A 51 18.38 16.05 12.61
CA THR A 51 19.19 17.16 12.11
C THR A 51 19.47 18.21 13.19
N PRO A 52 20.74 18.57 13.49
CA PRO A 52 21.10 19.48 14.58
C PRO A 52 20.38 20.83 14.50
N ARG A 53 19.96 21.41 15.64
CA ARG A 53 19.12 22.63 15.68
C ARG A 53 19.74 23.85 14.97
N ASN A 54 21.06 23.91 14.89
CA ASN A 54 21.80 24.98 14.24
C ASN A 54 21.82 24.88 12.70
N VAL A 55 21.33 23.78 12.13
CA VAL A 55 21.11 23.64 10.69
C VAL A 55 19.76 24.27 10.35
N THR A 56 19.72 25.13 9.35
CA THR A 56 18.44 25.68 8.86
C THR A 56 17.73 24.64 8.02
N CYS A 57 16.45 24.43 8.30
CA CYS A 57 15.59 23.56 7.52
C CYS A 57 14.76 24.36 6.54
N ASP A 58 14.86 24.05 5.25
CA ASP A 58 14.05 24.69 4.21
C ASP A 58 12.76 23.91 3.93
N GLN A 59 11.89 24.51 3.12
CA GLN A 59 10.61 23.92 2.72
C GLN A 59 10.78 22.61 1.94
N GLY A 60 11.84 22.50 1.13
CA GLY A 60 12.11 21.31 0.31
C GLY A 60 11.00 21.03 -0.71
N PHE A 61 10.56 19.77 -0.76
CA PHE A 61 9.46 19.30 -1.61
C PHE A 61 8.10 19.38 -0.93
N VAL A 62 8.03 19.85 0.32
CA VAL A 62 6.75 20.06 1.00
C VAL A 62 6.01 21.22 0.29
N PRO A 63 4.76 21.03 -0.17
CA PRO A 63 3.97 22.08 -0.80
C PRO A 63 3.89 23.35 0.09
N HIS A 64 3.92 24.55 -0.50
CA HIS A 64 3.86 25.80 0.26
C HIS A 64 2.49 26.00 0.91
N TYR A 65 1.44 25.59 0.21
CA TYR A 65 0.07 25.64 0.66
C TYR A 65 -0.59 24.29 0.41
N ALA A 66 -1.47 23.90 1.32
CA ALA A 66 -2.28 22.70 1.18
C ALA A 66 -3.74 23.03 1.52
N ILE A 67 -4.66 22.63 0.65
CA ILE A 67 -6.08 22.58 0.97
C ILE A 67 -6.33 21.30 1.74
N ASP A 68 -6.79 21.47 2.97
CA ASP A 68 -7.38 20.40 3.74
C ASP A 68 -8.81 20.13 3.23
N ALA A 69 -8.95 19.13 2.35
CA ALA A 69 -10.22 18.81 1.73
C ALA A 69 -11.13 18.05 2.71
N GLN A 70 -12.24 18.67 3.08
CA GLN A 70 -13.22 18.15 4.03
C GLN A 70 -14.47 17.58 3.32
N ASN A 71 -14.68 17.94 2.06
CA ASN A 71 -15.79 17.49 1.22
C ASN A 71 -15.39 17.56 -0.26
N ASP A 72 -16.29 17.10 -1.13
CA ASP A 72 -16.04 17.00 -2.58
C ASP A 72 -15.90 18.38 -3.24
N SER A 73 -16.59 19.42 -2.75
CA SER A 73 -16.51 20.77 -3.33
C SER A 73 -15.17 21.43 -3.05
N HIS A 74 -14.56 21.20 -1.88
CA HIS A 74 -13.19 21.69 -1.60
C HIS A 74 -12.19 21.20 -2.65
N VAL A 75 -12.31 19.94 -3.09
CA VAL A 75 -11.44 19.38 -4.12
C VAL A 75 -11.72 20.02 -5.48
N SER A 76 -12.99 20.10 -5.87
CA SER A 76 -13.42 20.74 -7.13
C SER A 76 -12.95 22.20 -7.24
N GLU A 77 -13.19 22.98 -6.19
CA GLU A 77 -12.81 24.39 -6.11
C GLU A 77 -11.29 24.56 -6.05
N ALA A 78 -10.56 23.68 -5.36
CA ALA A 78 -9.10 23.73 -5.32
C ALA A 78 -8.45 23.44 -6.68
N VAL A 79 -9.01 22.51 -7.46
CA VAL A 79 -8.56 22.26 -8.84
C VAL A 79 -8.77 23.51 -9.71
N GLN A 80 -9.96 24.11 -9.64
CA GLN A 80 -10.26 25.35 -10.38
C GLN A 80 -9.41 26.53 -9.93
N PHE A 81 -9.12 26.62 -8.63
CA PHE A 81 -8.25 27.64 -8.06
C PHE A 81 -6.81 27.48 -8.58
N ALA A 82 -6.30 26.25 -8.60
CA ALA A 82 -4.97 25.97 -9.15
C ALA A 82 -4.88 26.35 -10.64
N ASP A 83 -5.90 26.03 -11.43
CA ASP A 83 -5.97 26.43 -12.85
C ASP A 83 -6.01 27.97 -13.02
N LYS A 84 -6.92 28.64 -12.31
CA LYS A 84 -7.09 30.10 -12.37
C LYS A 84 -5.81 30.88 -12.07
N TYR A 85 -5.02 30.40 -11.11
CA TYR A 85 -3.80 31.07 -10.66
C TYR A 85 -2.51 30.40 -11.17
N ASN A 86 -2.61 29.46 -12.12
CA ASN A 86 -1.49 28.73 -12.70
C ASN A 86 -0.55 28.14 -11.63
N LEU A 87 -1.12 27.47 -10.63
CA LEU A 87 -0.38 26.83 -9.54
C LEU A 87 0.00 25.41 -9.93
N SER A 88 1.23 25.01 -9.61
CA SER A 88 1.67 23.62 -9.74
C SER A 88 0.92 22.75 -8.73
N LEU A 89 -0.14 22.07 -9.17
CA LEU A 89 -0.99 21.23 -8.33
C LEU A 89 -0.33 19.87 -8.04
N VAL A 90 -0.34 19.48 -6.77
CA VAL A 90 -0.03 18.11 -6.32
C VAL A 90 -1.19 17.56 -5.50
N VAL A 91 -1.37 16.24 -5.52
CA VAL A 91 -2.43 15.56 -4.75
C VAL A 91 -1.77 14.66 -3.72
N LYS A 92 -2.05 14.91 -2.44
CA LYS A 92 -1.59 14.06 -1.35
C LYS A 92 -2.78 13.35 -0.71
N ASN A 93 -2.70 12.03 -0.69
CA ASN A 93 -3.49 11.21 0.21
C ASN A 93 -2.70 10.99 1.51
N THR A 94 -2.07 9.83 1.65
CA THR A 94 -1.32 9.45 2.87
C THR A 94 0.15 9.88 2.85
N GLY A 95 0.73 10.15 1.67
CA GLY A 95 2.16 10.45 1.53
C GLY A 95 3.07 9.23 1.37
N HIS A 96 2.49 8.05 1.10
CA HIS A 96 3.22 6.79 0.86
C HIS A 96 4.05 6.74 -0.43
N ASP A 97 4.00 7.78 -1.27
CA ASP A 97 4.59 7.70 -2.60
C ASP A 97 6.12 7.64 -2.55
N PHE A 98 6.68 6.57 -3.11
CA PHE A 98 8.13 6.36 -3.14
C PHE A 98 8.87 7.18 -4.22
N LEU A 99 8.13 7.79 -5.15
CA LEU A 99 8.67 8.54 -6.28
C LEU A 99 8.41 10.06 -6.15
N GLY A 100 7.93 10.51 -4.99
CA GLY A 100 7.66 11.92 -4.72
C GLY A 100 6.42 12.49 -5.41
N ARG A 101 5.56 11.65 -6.03
CA ARG A 101 4.41 12.09 -6.84
C ARG A 101 3.30 12.78 -6.03
N SER A 102 3.36 12.72 -4.70
CA SER A 102 2.45 13.43 -3.80
C SER A 102 3.07 14.65 -3.12
N SER A 103 4.20 15.15 -3.65
CA SER A 103 4.99 16.27 -3.14
C SER A 103 5.52 17.10 -4.31
N GLY A 104 6.03 18.30 -4.05
CA GLY A 104 6.65 19.12 -5.07
C GLY A 104 7.14 20.46 -4.53
N ALA A 105 8.36 20.84 -4.88
CA ALA A 105 8.90 22.15 -4.52
C ALA A 105 8.06 23.26 -5.18
N GLY A 106 7.70 24.30 -4.43
CA GLY A 106 6.89 25.40 -4.96
C GLY A 106 5.41 25.07 -5.18
N SER A 107 4.97 23.86 -4.86
CA SER A 107 3.64 23.37 -5.26
C SER A 107 2.50 23.79 -4.33
N PHE A 108 1.28 23.65 -4.86
CA PHE A 108 0.00 23.78 -4.17
C PHE A 108 -0.64 22.39 -4.04
N SER A 109 -0.95 21.97 -2.81
CA SER A 109 -1.46 20.62 -2.55
C SER A 109 -2.97 20.59 -2.33
N ILE A 110 -3.62 19.55 -2.84
CA ILE A 110 -4.90 19.08 -2.32
C ILE A 110 -4.61 17.89 -1.41
N TRP A 111 -4.94 18.01 -0.13
CA TRP A 111 -4.79 16.94 0.85
C TRP A 111 -6.14 16.26 1.08
N THR A 112 -6.28 15.03 0.58
CA THR A 112 -7.56 14.29 0.57
C THR A 112 -7.77 13.42 1.82
N HIS A 113 -6.88 13.50 2.81
CA HIS A 113 -6.80 12.57 3.95
C HIS A 113 -7.90 12.75 5.00
N ASN A 114 -8.77 13.75 4.86
CA ASN A 114 -9.95 13.93 5.71
C ASN A 114 -11.26 13.53 5.03
N LEU A 115 -11.22 13.11 3.75
CA LEU A 115 -12.38 12.54 3.05
C LEU A 115 -12.61 11.08 3.47
N LYS A 116 -13.12 10.87 4.69
CA LYS A 116 -13.39 9.55 5.28
C LYS A 116 -14.81 9.07 4.98
N GLY A 117 -14.99 7.76 4.90
CA GLY A 117 -16.27 7.08 4.71
C GLY A 117 -16.10 5.69 4.10
N ILE A 118 -16.74 4.69 4.72
CA ILE A 118 -16.81 3.31 4.25
C ILE A 118 -18.30 2.91 4.19
N ASN A 119 -18.80 2.56 3.00
CA ASN A 119 -20.19 2.18 2.81
C ASN A 119 -20.30 0.84 2.05
N PHE A 120 -20.94 -0.14 2.68
CA PHE A 120 -21.16 -1.47 2.10
C PHE A 120 -22.51 -1.55 1.39
N SER A 121 -22.54 -2.25 0.26
CA SER A 121 -23.77 -2.58 -0.47
C SER A 121 -23.76 -4.07 -0.82
N SER A 122 -24.85 -4.78 -0.53
CA SER A 122 -25.01 -6.19 -0.92
C SER A 122 -25.37 -6.36 -2.39
N SER A 123 -25.88 -5.31 -3.04
CA SER A 123 -26.41 -5.33 -4.40
C SER A 123 -26.04 -4.07 -5.17
N PHE A 124 -24.73 -3.79 -5.29
CA PHE A 124 -24.24 -2.59 -5.98
C PHE A 124 -24.45 -2.69 -7.49
N VAL A 125 -24.97 -1.59 -8.05
CA VAL A 125 -25.01 -1.31 -9.49
C VAL A 125 -24.23 -0.04 -9.75
N ALA A 126 -23.28 -0.09 -10.69
CA ALA A 126 -22.49 1.07 -11.05
C ALA A 126 -23.40 2.15 -11.66
N SER A 127 -23.15 3.41 -11.31
CA SER A 127 -23.96 4.54 -11.77
C SER A 127 -23.98 4.61 -13.29
N GLY A 128 -25.14 4.91 -13.88
CA GLY A 128 -25.29 4.96 -15.34
C GLY A 128 -25.43 3.60 -16.02
N CYS A 129 -25.26 2.48 -15.31
CA CYS A 129 -25.64 1.18 -15.84
C CYS A 129 -27.17 0.98 -15.84
N PRO A 130 -27.72 0.13 -16.72
CA PRO A 130 -29.12 -0.22 -16.74
C PRO A 130 -29.64 -0.77 -15.41
N ALA A 131 -30.93 -0.56 -15.10
CA ALA A 131 -31.53 -1.01 -13.84
C ALA A 131 -31.62 -2.55 -13.70
N ASN A 132 -31.56 -3.29 -14.81
CA ASN A 132 -31.54 -4.74 -14.86
C ASN A 132 -30.13 -5.35 -14.84
N GLU A 133 -29.10 -4.52 -14.65
CA GLU A 133 -27.71 -4.97 -14.54
C GLU A 133 -27.54 -5.93 -13.36
N THR A 134 -26.70 -6.96 -13.54
CA THR A 134 -26.37 -7.88 -12.45
C THR A 134 -25.70 -7.13 -11.30
N THR A 135 -26.30 -7.22 -10.11
CA THR A 135 -25.75 -6.60 -8.90
C THR A 135 -24.63 -7.45 -8.31
N GLN A 136 -23.73 -6.83 -7.55
CA GLN A 136 -22.68 -7.55 -6.82
C GLN A 136 -22.41 -6.91 -5.46
N PRO A 137 -22.01 -7.69 -4.44
CA PRO A 137 -21.54 -7.17 -3.17
C PRO A 137 -20.31 -6.25 -3.34
N ALA A 138 -20.34 -5.10 -2.69
CA ALA A 138 -19.32 -4.08 -2.84
C ALA A 138 -19.13 -3.23 -1.58
N VAL A 139 -17.99 -2.54 -1.53
CA VAL A 139 -17.68 -1.50 -0.55
C VAL A 139 -17.20 -0.25 -1.26
N THR A 140 -17.80 0.90 -0.97
CA THR A 140 -17.30 2.21 -1.41
C THR A 140 -16.49 2.83 -0.30
N VAL A 141 -15.24 3.17 -0.60
CA VAL A 141 -14.30 3.78 0.34
C VAL A 141 -13.88 5.15 -0.19
N ARG A 142 -13.93 6.15 0.68
CA ARG A 142 -13.53 7.52 0.32
C ARG A 142 -12.00 7.67 0.35
N ALA A 143 -11.50 8.73 -0.28
CA ALA A 143 -10.07 8.94 -0.58
C ALA A 143 -9.15 8.71 0.62
N ALA A 144 -9.56 9.14 1.81
CA ALA A 144 -8.77 9.06 3.02
C ALA A 144 -8.69 7.69 3.67
N GLU A 145 -9.53 6.73 3.28
CA GLU A 145 -9.57 5.44 3.95
C GLU A 145 -8.27 4.67 3.74
N GLN A 146 -7.74 4.10 4.82
CA GLN A 146 -6.49 3.34 4.81
C GLN A 146 -6.81 1.84 4.97
N TRP A 147 -5.95 0.96 4.45
CA TRP A 147 -6.28 -0.46 4.37
C TRP A 147 -6.61 -1.12 5.71
N LEU A 148 -5.96 -0.72 6.81
CA LEU A 148 -6.29 -1.25 8.13
C LEU A 148 -7.76 -1.02 8.50
N ASP A 149 -8.27 0.20 8.28
CA ASP A 149 -9.64 0.57 8.61
C ASP A 149 -10.65 -0.13 7.70
N VAL A 150 -10.33 -0.22 6.41
CA VAL A 150 -11.15 -0.95 5.41
C VAL A 150 -11.25 -2.43 5.76
N TYR A 151 -10.13 -3.08 6.12
CA TYR A 151 -10.13 -4.50 6.50
C TYR A 151 -10.90 -4.74 7.79
N LYS A 152 -10.74 -3.88 8.80
CA LYS A 152 -11.51 -3.97 10.05
C LYS A 152 -13.01 -3.85 9.79
N ALA A 153 -13.43 -2.92 8.94
CA ALA A 153 -14.84 -2.75 8.58
C ALA A 153 -15.39 -3.94 7.77
N ALA A 154 -14.58 -4.52 6.89
CA ALA A 154 -14.95 -5.70 6.11
C ALA A 154 -15.11 -6.95 7.00
N ASP A 155 -14.21 -7.14 7.96
CA ASP A 155 -14.25 -8.25 8.92
C ASP A 155 -15.54 -8.23 9.76
N GLN A 156 -15.97 -7.05 10.23
CA GLN A 156 -17.25 -6.87 10.93
C GLN A 156 -18.47 -7.24 10.10
N ARG A 157 -18.34 -7.29 8.77
CA ARG A 157 -19.38 -7.69 7.82
C ARG A 157 -19.17 -9.12 7.30
N ASN A 158 -18.20 -9.86 7.83
CA ASN A 158 -17.82 -11.20 7.40
C ASN A 158 -17.52 -11.29 5.89
N VAL A 159 -16.82 -10.28 5.36
CA VAL A 159 -16.37 -10.23 3.97
C VAL A 159 -14.89 -9.88 3.89
N SER A 160 -14.26 -10.22 2.77
CA SER A 160 -12.88 -9.85 2.44
C SER A 160 -12.84 -8.81 1.33
N VAL A 161 -11.81 -7.96 1.34
CA VAL A 161 -11.56 -6.96 0.29
C VAL A 161 -10.12 -7.12 -0.18
N VAL A 162 -9.89 -7.04 -1.48
CA VAL A 162 -8.53 -7.03 -2.05
C VAL A 162 -7.92 -5.66 -1.83
N GLY A 163 -6.90 -5.60 -0.97
CA GLY A 163 -6.20 -4.36 -0.63
C GLY A 163 -4.69 -4.53 -0.50
N GLY A 164 -4.02 -3.44 -0.08
CA GLY A 164 -2.58 -3.38 0.07
C GLY A 164 -2.02 -4.16 1.26
N ALA A 165 -0.70 -4.37 1.22
CA ALA A 165 0.08 -5.09 2.23
C ALA A 165 0.78 -4.17 3.25
N ALA A 166 0.36 -2.90 3.28
CA ALA A 166 0.76 -1.90 4.27
C ALA A 166 -0.53 -1.30 4.85
N ARG A 167 -0.56 -1.19 6.18
CA ARG A 167 -1.73 -0.82 7.00
C ARG A 167 -2.23 0.58 6.68
N SER A 168 -1.30 1.53 6.56
CA SER A 168 -1.58 2.96 6.37
C SER A 168 -1.64 3.40 4.91
N VAL A 169 -1.47 2.52 3.93
CA VAL A 169 -1.62 2.88 2.52
C VAL A 169 -3.08 3.26 2.24
N GLY A 170 -3.29 4.36 1.52
CA GLY A 170 -4.61 4.85 1.14
C GLY A 170 -5.29 3.93 0.13
N ALA A 171 -6.50 3.47 0.47
CA ALA A 171 -7.29 2.54 -0.31
C ALA A 171 -7.84 3.18 -1.59
N ALA A 172 -8.17 4.47 -1.59
CA ALA A 172 -8.69 5.21 -2.74
C ALA A 172 -7.68 6.26 -3.24
N GLY A 173 -6.47 5.80 -3.59
CA GLY A 173 -5.39 6.67 -4.05
C GLY A 173 -4.44 6.00 -5.04
N GLY A 174 -3.14 6.29 -4.92
CA GLY A 174 -2.11 5.78 -5.83
C GLY A 174 -1.96 4.26 -5.84
N TRP A 175 -2.31 3.55 -4.75
CA TRP A 175 -2.22 2.10 -4.69
C TRP A 175 -3.09 1.43 -5.75
N ILE A 176 -4.37 1.78 -5.82
CA ILE A 176 -5.30 1.20 -6.79
C ILE A 176 -5.00 1.72 -8.19
N GLN A 177 -4.67 3.00 -8.32
CA GLN A 177 -4.42 3.61 -9.62
C GLN A 177 -3.12 3.11 -10.28
N GLY A 178 -2.18 2.57 -9.50
CA GLY A 178 -0.94 1.96 -9.99
C GLY A 178 -0.98 0.43 -10.17
N GLY A 179 -2.12 -0.22 -9.91
CA GLY A 179 -2.27 -1.68 -10.02
C GLY A 179 -2.76 -2.35 -8.73
N GLY A 180 -2.02 -2.13 -7.63
CA GLY A 180 -2.39 -2.59 -6.29
C GLY A 180 -2.19 -4.09 -6.08
N HIS A 181 -0.98 -4.51 -5.71
CA HIS A 181 -0.74 -5.89 -5.30
C HIS A 181 -1.39 -6.18 -3.92
N SER A 182 -1.74 -7.44 -3.68
CA SER A 182 -2.44 -7.88 -2.48
C SER A 182 -2.05 -9.30 -2.07
N PRO A 183 -2.02 -9.63 -0.76
CA PRO A 183 -1.94 -11.03 -0.31
C PRO A 183 -3.11 -11.90 -0.82
N LEU A 184 -4.25 -11.29 -1.15
CA LEU A 184 -5.41 -11.98 -1.72
C LEU A 184 -5.40 -12.00 -3.26
N GLY A 185 -4.37 -11.43 -3.89
CA GLY A 185 -4.34 -11.22 -5.34
C GLY A 185 -4.42 -12.51 -6.16
N GLY A 186 -3.84 -13.60 -5.65
CA GLY A 186 -3.91 -14.92 -6.29
C GLY A 186 -5.30 -15.56 -6.26
N LEU A 187 -6.24 -15.08 -5.44
CA LEU A 187 -7.63 -15.55 -5.41
C LEU A 187 -8.55 -14.68 -6.25
N PHE A 188 -8.34 -13.36 -6.20
CA PHE A 188 -9.35 -12.39 -6.64
C PHE A 188 -8.81 -11.34 -7.63
N GLY A 189 -7.59 -11.51 -8.13
CA GLY A 189 -6.92 -10.53 -9.01
C GLY A 189 -6.29 -9.37 -8.24
N MET A 190 -5.66 -8.43 -8.96
CA MET A 190 -5.05 -7.24 -8.34
C MET A 190 -6.13 -6.27 -7.86
N GLY A 191 -5.73 -5.22 -7.14
CA GLY A 191 -6.62 -4.13 -6.74
C GLY A 191 -7.44 -3.61 -7.92
N VAL A 192 -6.78 -3.35 -9.05
CA VAL A 192 -7.44 -2.85 -10.27
C VAL A 192 -8.52 -3.79 -10.79
N ASP A 193 -8.40 -5.10 -10.62
CA ASP A 193 -9.42 -6.08 -11.06
C ASP A 193 -10.69 -6.08 -10.18
N ASN A 194 -10.58 -5.44 -9.01
CA ASN A 194 -11.62 -5.33 -8.01
C ASN A 194 -12.34 -3.98 -8.02
N ALA A 195 -11.84 -2.98 -8.76
CA ALA A 195 -12.51 -1.70 -8.89
C ALA A 195 -13.77 -1.80 -9.76
N LEU A 196 -14.87 -1.21 -9.27
CA LEU A 196 -16.18 -1.19 -9.92
C LEU A 196 -16.57 0.20 -10.40
N GLN A 197 -16.15 1.24 -9.67
CA GLN A 197 -16.43 2.63 -9.98
C GLN A 197 -15.43 3.53 -9.25
N PHE A 198 -15.07 4.64 -9.87
CA PHE A 198 -14.37 5.76 -9.25
C PHE A 198 -15.27 6.99 -9.30
N THR A 199 -15.21 7.83 -8.27
CA THR A 199 -15.69 9.21 -8.34
C THR A 199 -14.47 10.13 -8.36
N VAL A 200 -14.37 11.01 -9.35
CA VAL A 200 -13.16 11.77 -9.65
C VAL A 200 -13.50 13.23 -9.99
N VAL A 201 -12.70 14.16 -9.49
CA VAL A 201 -12.67 15.56 -9.94
C VAL A 201 -11.73 15.67 -11.14
N GLN A 202 -12.27 16.06 -12.28
CA GLN A 202 -11.51 16.33 -13.51
C GLN A 202 -10.74 17.66 -13.43
N PRO A 203 -9.77 17.92 -14.32
CA PRO A 203 -9.02 19.17 -14.37
C PRO A 203 -9.89 20.44 -14.52
N ASN A 204 -11.08 20.32 -15.12
CA ASN A 204 -12.05 21.43 -15.22
C ASN A 204 -12.89 21.62 -13.93
N GLY A 205 -12.61 20.86 -12.87
CA GLY A 205 -13.34 20.87 -11.61
C GLY A 205 -14.61 20.01 -11.59
N GLN A 206 -15.04 19.41 -12.70
CA GLN A 206 -16.26 18.59 -12.71
C GLN A 206 -16.06 17.28 -11.95
N ILE A 207 -17.05 16.92 -11.12
CA ILE A 207 -17.11 15.62 -10.46
C ILE A 207 -17.80 14.63 -11.40
N VAL A 208 -17.10 13.57 -11.79
CA VAL A 208 -17.63 12.51 -12.64
C VAL A 208 -17.50 11.14 -11.98
N LYS A 209 -18.33 10.20 -12.43
CA LYS A 209 -18.19 8.78 -12.11
C LYS A 209 -17.62 8.04 -13.30
N ALA A 210 -16.58 7.26 -13.09
CA ALA A 210 -15.95 6.43 -14.10
C ALA A 210 -16.14 4.96 -13.76
N ASN A 211 -16.78 4.21 -14.65
CA ASN A 211 -17.08 2.79 -14.49
C ASN A 211 -17.29 2.11 -15.85
N LYS A 212 -17.80 0.88 -15.83
CA LYS A 212 -18.05 0.10 -17.06
C LYS A 212 -19.16 0.65 -17.96
N CYS A 213 -19.97 1.61 -17.53
CA CYS A 213 -21.12 2.15 -18.27
C CYS A 213 -21.02 3.65 -18.57
N GLN A 214 -20.11 4.40 -17.92
CA GLN A 214 -19.88 5.82 -18.19
C GLN A 214 -18.41 6.18 -17.93
N ASN A 215 -17.88 7.13 -18.72
CA ASN A 215 -16.46 7.55 -18.70
C ASN A 215 -15.51 6.32 -18.70
N GLN A 216 -15.73 5.40 -19.64
CA GLN A 216 -15.08 4.08 -19.69
C GLN A 216 -13.58 4.16 -19.97
N ASP A 217 -13.17 5.15 -20.77
CA ASP A 217 -11.79 5.52 -21.03
C ASP A 217 -11.07 5.98 -19.76
N LEU A 218 -11.70 6.88 -19.00
CA LEU A 218 -11.20 7.30 -17.69
C LEU A 218 -11.17 6.13 -16.70
N PHE A 219 -12.19 5.26 -16.70
CA PHE A 219 -12.22 4.07 -15.86
C PHE A 219 -11.08 3.11 -16.17
N TRP A 220 -10.77 2.92 -17.45
CA TRP A 220 -9.62 2.13 -17.90
C TRP A 220 -8.31 2.77 -17.43
N ALA A 221 -8.15 4.09 -17.62
CA ALA A 221 -6.95 4.82 -17.24
C ALA A 221 -6.68 4.80 -15.72
N LEU A 222 -7.72 4.96 -14.90
CA LEU A 222 -7.64 4.90 -13.44
C LEU A 222 -7.31 3.49 -12.91
N ARG A 223 -7.38 2.45 -13.74
CA ARG A 223 -7.12 1.05 -13.37
C ARG A 223 -5.72 0.60 -13.80
N GLY A 224 -4.70 1.37 -13.41
CA GLY A 224 -3.28 1.02 -13.62
C GLY A 224 -2.45 2.11 -14.29
N GLY A 225 -3.07 3.18 -14.81
CA GLY A 225 -2.40 4.29 -15.47
C GLY A 225 -1.68 5.28 -14.55
N GLY A 226 -1.62 4.99 -13.23
CA GLY A 226 -0.95 5.82 -12.23
C GLY A 226 -1.87 6.87 -11.59
N GLY A 227 -1.67 7.10 -10.29
CA GLY A 227 -2.45 8.07 -9.52
C GLY A 227 -1.98 9.51 -9.74
N GLY A 228 -2.91 10.46 -9.57
CA GLY A 228 -2.62 11.90 -9.60
C GLY A 228 -2.54 12.53 -10.99
N THR A 229 -2.73 11.75 -12.07
CA THR A 229 -2.63 12.26 -13.46
C THR A 229 -3.99 12.39 -14.18
N TRP A 230 -4.99 11.57 -13.82
CA TRP A 230 -6.28 11.50 -14.51
C TRP A 230 -7.40 12.29 -13.81
N GLY A 231 -7.07 12.96 -12.71
CA GLY A 231 -7.98 13.70 -11.85
C GLY A 231 -7.77 13.38 -10.37
N VAL A 232 -8.53 14.02 -9.49
CA VAL A 232 -8.46 13.81 -8.05
C VAL A 232 -9.56 12.82 -7.63
N THR A 233 -9.16 11.63 -7.19
CA THR A 233 -10.10 10.60 -6.73
C THR A 233 -10.74 10.99 -5.40
N LEU A 234 -12.07 10.93 -5.33
CA LEU A 234 -12.88 11.19 -4.13
C LEU A 234 -13.27 9.89 -3.43
N ASP A 235 -13.63 8.86 -4.21
CA ASP A 235 -13.95 7.52 -3.71
C ASP A 235 -13.75 6.45 -4.78
N VAL A 236 -13.63 5.20 -4.30
CA VAL A 236 -13.56 3.99 -5.13
C VAL A 236 -14.52 2.96 -4.56
N THR A 237 -15.31 2.34 -5.44
CA THR A 237 -16.11 1.16 -5.11
C THR A 237 -15.37 -0.11 -5.50
N TYR A 238 -15.17 -1.02 -4.54
CA TYR A 238 -14.52 -2.31 -4.71
C TYR A 238 -15.52 -3.46 -4.60
N LYS A 239 -15.24 -4.56 -5.31
CA LYS A 239 -15.86 -5.86 -5.03
C LYS A 239 -15.54 -6.30 -3.60
N THR A 240 -16.52 -6.88 -2.92
CA THR A 240 -16.28 -7.65 -1.68
C THR A 240 -16.42 -9.14 -1.96
N HIS A 241 -15.64 -9.95 -1.26
CA HIS A 241 -15.60 -11.40 -1.41
C HIS A 241 -16.05 -12.08 -0.11
N PRO A 242 -16.42 -13.37 -0.13
CA PRO A 242 -16.62 -14.13 1.10
C PRO A 242 -15.43 -13.99 2.06
N SER A 243 -15.70 -14.09 3.36
CA SER A 243 -14.62 -14.11 4.36
C SER A 243 -13.62 -15.23 4.07
N VAL A 244 -12.35 -14.92 4.22
CA VAL A 244 -11.23 -15.79 3.88
C VAL A 244 -10.46 -16.13 5.15
N ASN A 245 -10.33 -17.42 5.47
CA ASN A 245 -9.41 -17.87 6.51
C ASN A 245 -7.97 -17.90 5.98
N CYS A 246 -6.97 -17.88 6.86
CA CYS A 246 -5.58 -17.91 6.46
C CYS A 246 -4.75 -18.84 7.33
N ASN A 247 -4.04 -19.78 6.70
CA ASN A 247 -2.91 -20.45 7.33
C ASN A 247 -1.64 -19.66 7.06
N VAL A 248 -0.80 -19.47 8.08
CA VAL A 248 0.45 -18.71 7.98
C VAL A 248 1.62 -19.61 8.34
N ILE A 249 2.72 -19.46 7.59
CA ILE A 249 4.03 -20.01 7.93
C ILE A 249 5.05 -18.87 7.86
N GLY A 250 5.50 -18.39 9.02
CA GLY A 250 6.74 -17.62 9.12
C GLY A 250 7.91 -18.59 9.04
N MET A 251 8.78 -18.43 8.04
CA MET A 251 9.93 -19.29 7.80
C MET A 251 11.21 -18.46 7.85
N VAL A 252 12.20 -18.95 8.59
CA VAL A 252 13.57 -18.43 8.56
C VAL A 252 14.49 -19.56 8.17
N VAL A 253 15.28 -19.36 7.12
CA VAL A 253 16.32 -20.31 6.69
C VAL A 253 17.67 -19.64 6.88
N ASN A 254 18.39 -20.09 7.91
CA ASN A 254 19.76 -19.66 8.18
C ASN A 254 20.73 -20.59 7.44
N THR A 255 21.61 -19.98 6.66
CA THR A 255 22.68 -20.64 5.91
C THR A 255 24.03 -20.36 6.58
N THR A 256 25.09 -21.03 6.12
CA THR A 256 26.43 -20.89 6.72
C THR A 256 27.21 -19.69 6.18
N ASN A 257 26.92 -19.25 4.95
CA ASN A 257 27.61 -18.14 4.28
C ASN A 257 26.81 -17.63 3.06
N ALA A 258 27.30 -16.56 2.43
CA ALA A 258 26.66 -15.93 1.27
C ALA A 258 26.57 -16.84 0.03
N GLY A 259 27.52 -17.75 -0.17
CA GLY A 259 27.48 -18.72 -1.27
C GLY A 259 26.33 -19.70 -1.10
N THR A 260 26.15 -20.23 0.11
CA THR A 260 25.03 -21.12 0.45
C THR A 260 23.69 -20.38 0.43
N LEU A 261 23.63 -19.11 0.84
CA LEU A 261 22.44 -18.26 0.66
C LEU A 261 22.10 -18.06 -0.82
N THR A 262 23.10 -17.89 -1.69
CA THR A 262 22.87 -17.77 -3.15
C THR A 262 22.26 -19.06 -3.71
N GLN A 263 22.78 -20.22 -3.32
CA GLN A 263 22.23 -21.52 -3.72
C GLN A 263 20.78 -21.72 -3.21
N LEU A 264 20.50 -21.36 -1.96
CA LEU A 264 19.13 -21.37 -1.42
C LEU A 264 18.20 -20.49 -2.24
N SER A 265 18.67 -19.29 -2.62
CA SER A 265 17.89 -18.32 -3.39
C SER A 265 17.48 -18.90 -4.74
N GLU A 266 18.38 -19.63 -5.39
CA GLU A 266 18.08 -20.32 -6.65
C GLU A 266 16.98 -21.37 -6.46
N VAL A 267 17.10 -22.23 -5.45
CA VAL A 267 16.07 -23.26 -5.15
C VAL A 267 14.72 -22.62 -4.82
N PHE A 268 14.74 -21.59 -3.99
CA PHE A 268 13.54 -20.84 -3.59
C PHE A 268 12.83 -20.24 -4.81
N LEU A 269 13.56 -19.51 -5.66
CA LEU A 269 13.00 -18.84 -6.83
C LEU A 269 12.48 -19.85 -7.87
N ARG A 270 13.17 -20.99 -8.06
CA ARG A 270 12.69 -22.08 -8.95
C ARG A 270 11.42 -22.75 -8.43
N ALA A 271 11.29 -22.90 -7.12
CA ALA A 271 10.12 -23.52 -6.51
C ALA A 271 8.90 -22.59 -6.47
N LEU A 272 9.12 -21.27 -6.51
CA LEU A 272 8.09 -20.24 -6.31
C LEU A 272 6.84 -20.39 -7.19
N PRO A 273 6.94 -20.67 -8.50
CA PRO A 273 5.75 -20.87 -9.34
C PRO A 273 4.86 -22.01 -8.85
N ASN A 274 5.45 -23.16 -8.51
CA ASN A 274 4.70 -24.32 -8.01
C ASN A 274 4.13 -24.06 -6.61
N ILE A 275 4.89 -23.39 -5.73
CA ILE A 275 4.40 -22.94 -4.42
C ILE A 275 3.15 -22.06 -4.59
N THR A 276 3.19 -21.14 -5.57
CA THR A 276 2.09 -20.22 -5.87
C THR A 276 0.87 -20.95 -6.45
N ASP A 277 1.08 -21.90 -7.36
CA ASP A 277 0.00 -22.71 -7.95
C ASP A 277 -0.71 -23.57 -6.91
N ARG A 278 0.00 -23.94 -5.84
CA ARG A 278 -0.55 -24.62 -4.66
C ARG A 278 -1.18 -23.68 -3.63
N GLY A 279 -1.31 -22.39 -3.95
CA GLY A 279 -2.07 -21.41 -3.16
C GLY A 279 -1.26 -20.61 -2.13
N LEU A 280 0.04 -20.89 -1.94
CA LEU A 280 0.89 -20.09 -1.06
C LEU A 280 1.35 -18.80 -1.75
N ARG A 281 1.27 -17.69 -1.03
CA ARG A 281 1.87 -16.40 -1.44
C ARG A 281 2.49 -15.73 -0.22
N GLY A 282 3.33 -14.74 -0.40
CA GLY A 282 4.00 -14.14 0.75
C GLY A 282 4.96 -13.02 0.44
N TYR A 283 5.67 -12.60 1.47
CA TYR A 283 6.70 -11.57 1.43
C TYR A 283 7.99 -12.16 1.96
N GLY A 284 9.05 -12.12 1.13
CA GLY A 284 10.38 -12.63 1.46
C GLY A 284 11.39 -11.50 1.62
N TYR A 285 12.30 -11.65 2.57
CA TYR A 285 13.40 -10.75 2.85
C TYR A 285 14.70 -11.54 2.92
N TRP A 286 15.64 -11.20 2.06
CA TRP A 286 17.01 -11.66 2.17
C TRP A 286 17.72 -10.81 3.20
N GLN A 287 18.40 -11.46 4.13
CA GLN A 287 19.26 -10.85 5.15
C GLN A 287 20.68 -11.38 4.94
N PRO A 288 21.45 -10.78 4.02
CA PRO A 288 22.85 -11.12 3.85
C PRO A 288 23.63 -10.92 5.16
N PRO A 289 24.65 -11.75 5.42
CA PRO A 289 25.22 -12.70 4.48
C PRO A 289 24.51 -14.06 4.44
N ASN A 290 23.56 -14.36 5.33
CA ASN A 290 23.27 -15.76 5.62
C ASN A 290 21.83 -16.13 5.96
N SER A 291 20.82 -15.26 5.82
CA SER A 291 19.44 -15.65 6.13
C SER A 291 18.42 -15.26 5.05
N LEU A 292 17.39 -16.08 4.90
CA LEU A 292 16.18 -15.80 4.14
C LEU A 292 14.99 -15.92 5.09
N MET A 293 14.24 -14.82 5.26
CA MET A 293 13.00 -14.80 6.02
C MET A 293 11.81 -14.67 5.08
N VAL A 294 10.76 -15.47 5.28
CA VAL A 294 9.56 -15.43 4.44
C VAL A 294 8.31 -15.56 5.30
N LEU A 295 7.38 -14.64 5.11
CA LEU A 295 6.02 -14.76 5.62
C LEU A 295 5.14 -15.36 4.52
N TRP A 296 4.79 -16.63 4.67
CA TRP A 296 3.85 -17.31 3.79
C TRP A 296 2.43 -17.22 4.32
N ILE A 297 1.50 -16.94 3.41
CA ILE A 297 0.08 -16.77 3.65
C ILE A 297 -0.63 -17.71 2.67
N HIS A 298 -1.38 -18.67 3.20
CA HIS A 298 -2.19 -19.61 2.42
C HIS A 298 -3.69 -19.45 2.74
N PRO A 299 -4.33 -18.45 2.11
CA PRO A 299 -5.75 -18.22 2.26
C PRO A 299 -6.62 -19.37 1.73
N ASN A 300 -7.68 -19.70 2.47
CA ASN A 300 -8.61 -20.82 2.22
C ASN A 300 -7.97 -22.22 2.18
N SER A 301 -6.81 -22.38 2.82
CA SER A 301 -6.15 -23.68 2.93
C SER A 301 -6.89 -24.62 3.88
N SER A 302 -6.91 -25.91 3.53
CA SER A 302 -7.57 -26.95 4.32
C SER A 302 -6.89 -27.24 5.66
N SER A 303 -5.56 -27.10 5.75
CA SER A 303 -4.82 -27.33 7.00
C SER A 303 -3.40 -26.74 6.98
N LEU A 304 -2.80 -26.62 8.17
CA LEU A 304 -1.38 -26.30 8.31
C LEU A 304 -0.49 -27.38 7.69
N GLN A 305 -0.89 -28.66 7.76
CA GLN A 305 -0.13 -29.76 7.18
C GLN A 305 -0.03 -29.65 5.64
N SER A 306 -1.15 -29.37 4.96
CA SER A 306 -1.18 -29.20 3.50
C SER A 306 -0.47 -27.93 3.04
N THR A 307 -0.55 -26.88 3.87
CA THR A 307 0.22 -25.64 3.68
C THR A 307 1.72 -25.92 3.77
N ASN A 308 2.16 -26.60 4.82
CA ASN A 308 3.57 -26.87 5.09
C ASN A 308 4.21 -27.79 4.03
N SER A 309 3.48 -28.79 3.54
CA SER A 309 3.97 -29.69 2.48
C SER A 309 4.20 -29.00 1.14
N THR A 310 3.74 -27.75 0.98
CA THR A 310 4.04 -26.93 -0.21
C THR A 310 5.49 -26.46 -0.24
N LEU A 311 6.13 -26.39 0.92
CA LEU A 311 7.51 -25.90 1.08
C LEU A 311 8.55 -27.04 1.09
N GLN A 312 8.14 -28.26 0.76
CA GLN A 312 9.02 -29.45 0.77
C GLN A 312 10.33 -29.27 -0.01
N PRO A 313 10.36 -28.64 -1.21
CA PRO A 313 11.62 -28.43 -1.93
C PRO A 313 12.67 -27.63 -1.14
N ILE A 314 12.23 -26.71 -0.28
CA ILE A 314 13.13 -25.91 0.58
C ILE A 314 13.66 -26.78 1.72
N TYR A 315 12.81 -27.62 2.33
CA TYR A 315 13.21 -28.56 3.38
C TYR A 315 14.21 -29.60 2.87
N ASP A 316 13.94 -30.18 1.70
CA ASP A 316 14.82 -31.18 1.08
C ASP A 316 16.21 -30.59 0.82
N TRP A 317 16.26 -29.37 0.27
CA TRP A 317 17.52 -28.67 0.04
C TRP A 317 18.24 -28.34 1.35
N ALA A 318 17.53 -27.81 2.36
CA ALA A 318 18.15 -27.46 3.64
C ALA A 318 18.73 -28.70 4.35
N ASN A 319 18.03 -29.84 4.32
CA ASN A 319 18.50 -31.10 4.89
C ASN A 319 19.73 -31.66 4.17
N ALA A 320 19.86 -31.42 2.86
CA ALA A 320 21.02 -31.84 2.07
C ALA A 320 22.25 -30.93 2.26
N ASN A 321 22.10 -29.76 2.89
CA ASN A 321 23.16 -28.76 3.04
C ASN A 321 23.55 -28.56 4.52
N ASN A 322 24.56 -29.31 4.96
CA ASN A 322 25.06 -29.29 6.34
C ASN A 322 25.29 -27.87 6.88
N GLY A 323 24.75 -27.60 8.07
CA GLY A 323 24.86 -26.29 8.74
C GLY A 323 23.73 -25.32 8.40
N THR A 324 22.82 -25.67 7.48
CA THR A 324 21.58 -24.92 7.25
C THR A 324 20.56 -25.23 8.35
N GLN A 325 19.84 -24.22 8.83
CA GLN A 325 18.79 -24.37 9.83
C GLN A 325 17.50 -23.73 9.35
N VAL A 326 16.40 -24.48 9.43
CA VAL A 326 15.06 -23.98 9.12
C VAL A 326 14.26 -23.83 10.41
N GLN A 327 13.74 -22.63 10.64
CA GLN A 327 12.88 -22.32 11.78
C GLN A 327 11.51 -21.89 11.26
N LEU A 328 10.45 -22.40 11.90
CA LEU A 328 9.07 -22.14 11.49
C LEU A 328 8.27 -21.61 12.67
N ILE A 329 7.39 -20.66 12.38
CA ILE A 329 6.25 -20.27 13.21
C ILE A 329 5.01 -20.48 12.36
N THR A 330 4.06 -21.26 12.85
CA THR A 330 2.84 -21.58 12.11
C THR A 330 1.60 -21.19 12.90
N SER A 331 0.59 -20.65 12.22
CA SER A 331 -0.69 -20.29 12.84
C SER A 331 -1.85 -20.41 11.85
N THR A 332 -3.06 -20.50 12.38
CA THR A 332 -4.31 -20.43 11.62
C THR A 332 -5.12 -19.24 12.12
N HIS A 333 -5.64 -18.47 11.17
CA HIS A 333 -6.44 -17.28 11.43
C HIS A 333 -7.84 -17.47 10.82
N PRO A 334 -8.92 -17.23 11.59
CA PRO A 334 -10.30 -17.41 11.11
C PRO A 334 -10.66 -16.42 10.00
N THR A 335 -10.05 -15.24 9.96
CA THR A 335 -10.31 -14.22 8.94
C THR A 335 -9.01 -13.60 8.41
N PHE A 336 -9.10 -12.97 7.24
CA PHE A 336 -7.98 -12.26 6.63
C PHE A 336 -7.52 -11.08 7.49
N TYR A 337 -8.46 -10.35 8.11
CA TYR A 337 -8.13 -9.23 8.98
C TYR A 337 -7.36 -9.68 10.23
N ASP A 338 -7.75 -10.80 10.86
CA ASP A 338 -7.03 -11.34 12.01
C ASP A 338 -5.57 -11.69 11.66
N MET A 339 -5.36 -12.34 10.52
CA MET A 339 -4.02 -12.59 9.98
C MET A 339 -3.25 -11.29 9.70
N PHE A 340 -3.89 -10.36 8.99
CA PHE A 340 -3.28 -9.10 8.59
C PHE A 340 -2.85 -8.28 9.81
N ASN A 341 -3.72 -8.16 10.81
CA ASN A 341 -3.43 -7.41 12.02
C ASN A 341 -2.31 -8.05 12.86
N THR A 342 -2.21 -9.38 12.83
CA THR A 342 -1.17 -10.15 13.56
C THR A 342 0.20 -9.97 12.93
N TYR A 343 0.33 -10.12 11.61
CA TYR A 343 1.64 -10.23 10.96
C TYR A 343 2.07 -9.04 10.11
N ILE A 344 1.13 -8.23 9.63
CA ILE A 344 1.46 -7.13 8.73
C ILE A 344 1.63 -5.85 9.54
N GLN A 345 2.81 -5.26 9.39
CA GLN A 345 3.21 -3.97 9.95
C GLN A 345 3.76 -3.09 8.84
N ASP A 346 3.62 -1.78 9.00
CA ASP A 346 4.27 -0.84 8.11
C ASP A 346 5.76 -0.81 8.40
N SER A 347 6.58 -0.88 7.35
CA SER A 347 8.03 -0.87 7.46
C SER A 347 8.60 0.31 6.69
N SER A 348 9.84 0.68 7.01
CA SER A 348 10.58 1.75 6.32
C SER A 348 9.91 3.13 6.34
N ILE A 349 9.10 3.39 7.36
CA ILE A 349 8.44 4.68 7.60
C ILE A 349 9.41 5.66 8.23
N GLY A 350 9.36 6.93 7.83
CA GLY A 350 10.22 7.98 8.36
C GLY A 350 11.70 7.77 8.04
N THR A 351 12.02 6.86 7.12
CA THR A 351 13.38 6.48 6.78
C THR A 351 13.64 6.78 5.30
N PRO A 352 14.73 7.48 4.94
CA PRO A 352 15.09 7.67 3.54
C PRO A 352 15.36 6.34 2.86
N ILE A 353 14.54 5.98 1.87
CA ILE A 353 14.70 4.75 1.10
C ILE A 353 14.61 5.00 -0.40
N TRP A 354 15.36 4.20 -1.15
CA TRP A 354 15.30 4.13 -2.61
C TRP A 354 15.25 2.67 -3.00
N PHE A 355 14.31 2.29 -3.84
CA PHE A 355 14.24 0.92 -4.35
C PHE A 355 13.83 0.88 -5.81
N GLY A 356 14.32 -0.14 -6.50
CA GLY A 356 13.80 -0.56 -7.79
C GLY A 356 12.82 -1.71 -7.60
N THR A 357 11.90 -1.88 -8.56
CA THR A 357 10.99 -3.01 -8.60
C THR A 357 11.03 -3.68 -9.96
N ARG A 358 10.74 -4.98 -10.00
CA ARG A 358 10.64 -5.75 -11.24
C ARG A 358 9.53 -6.79 -11.11
N LEU A 359 8.62 -6.81 -12.08
CA LEU A 359 7.78 -7.98 -12.30
C LEU A 359 8.61 -9.03 -13.02
N VAL A 360 8.77 -10.19 -12.39
CA VAL A 360 9.52 -11.31 -12.94
C VAL A 360 8.53 -12.34 -13.45
N SER A 361 8.66 -12.71 -14.72
CA SER A 361 7.76 -13.70 -15.32
C SER A 361 8.07 -15.09 -14.77
N ARG A 362 7.06 -15.97 -14.73
CA ARG A 362 7.25 -17.37 -14.31
C ARG A 362 8.33 -18.08 -15.12
N ASN A 363 8.41 -17.79 -16.42
CA ASN A 363 9.41 -18.38 -17.32
C ASN A 363 10.84 -17.99 -16.95
N ALA A 364 11.04 -16.81 -16.36
CA ALA A 364 12.37 -16.40 -15.89
C ALA A 364 12.89 -17.28 -14.73
N PHE A 365 12.01 -17.97 -14.01
CA PHE A 365 12.40 -18.94 -12.98
C PHE A 365 12.57 -20.37 -13.52
N ALA A 366 12.11 -20.64 -14.74
CA ALA A 366 12.10 -21.98 -15.34
C ALA A 366 13.38 -22.30 -16.13
N VAL A 367 14.10 -21.30 -16.62
CA VAL A 367 15.26 -21.47 -17.52
C VAL A 367 16.55 -21.14 -16.77
N ASN A 368 17.57 -22.00 -16.87
CA ASN A 368 18.93 -21.64 -16.45
C ASN A 368 19.37 -20.47 -17.31
N SER A 369 19.69 -19.33 -16.69
CA SER A 369 20.47 -18.30 -17.38
C SER A 369 21.80 -18.95 -17.73
N THR A 370 21.97 -19.29 -19.00
CA THR A 370 23.24 -19.75 -19.58
C THR A 370 24.24 -18.62 -19.61
#